data_AF-A0A963FQE9-F1
#
_entry.id   AF-A0A963FQE9-F1
#
_cell.length_a   1.000
_cell.length_b   1.000
_cell.length_c   1.000
_cell.angle_alpha   90.00
_cell.angle_beta   90.00
_cell.angle_gamma   90.00
#
_symmetry.space_group_name_H-M   'P 1'
#
loop_
_entity.id
_entity.type
_entity.pdbx_description
1 polymer ?
#
loop_
_entity_poly.entity_id
_entity_poly.type
_entity_poly.pdbx_seq_one_letter_code
_entity_poly.pdbx_strand_id
1 'polypeptide(L)'
;MKLSLEEFQAWKNKKITLLGMSGVGKTHLSSMLREHNWFHYSVDYRIGTRYLDEPIMDLIKQQAMQIPFLRDLMRKDWIYVRNNIKVDDLGPVLSFVGKLGNPELS
;
A
#
# COMPACT_ATOMS: atom_id res chain seq x y z
N MET A 1 -11.51 -5.56 27.73
CA MET A 1 -10.49 -5.07 28.67
C MET A 1 -10.49 -3.55 28.61
N LYS A 2 -10.87 -2.85 29.68
CA LYS A 2 -10.72 -1.39 29.76
C LYS A 2 -9.33 -1.12 30.31
N LEU A 3 -8.51 -0.40 29.55
CA LEU A 3 -7.19 0.07 29.97
C LEU A 3 -7.38 1.43 30.64
N SER A 4 -6.90 1.62 31.87
CA SER A 4 -6.91 2.95 32.50
C SER A 4 -5.87 3.87 31.85
N LEU A 5 -6.05 5.18 32.03
CA LEU A 5 -5.06 6.16 31.56
C LEU A 5 -3.71 5.96 32.25
N GLU A 6 -3.69 5.70 33.57
CA GLU A 6 -2.45 5.48 34.30
C GLU A 6 -1.74 4.20 33.82
N GLU A 7 -2.50 3.13 33.60
CA GLU A 7 -1.97 1.86 33.09
C GLU A 7 -1.33 2.03 31.71
N PHE A 8 -1.99 2.76 30.80
CA PHE A 8 -1.43 3.05 29.48
C PHE A 8 -0.17 3.90 29.56
N GLN A 9 -0.16 4.93 30.42
CA GLN A 9 1.00 5.81 30.57
C GLN A 9 2.22 5.07 31.12
N ALA A 10 2.01 4.14 32.06
CA ALA A 10 3.04 3.32 32.70
C ALA A 10 3.70 2.30 31.75
N TRP A 11 3.10 2.00 30.59
CA TRP A 11 3.71 1.07 29.64
C TRP A 11 5.00 1.61 29.04
N LYS A 12 6.09 0.85 29.24
CA LYS A 12 7.42 1.16 28.68
C LYS A 12 7.43 1.17 27.15
N ASN A 13 6.69 0.25 26.52
CA ASN A 13 6.58 0.15 25.06
C ASN A 13 5.10 0.18 24.66
N LYS A 14 4.64 1.31 24.15
CA LYS A 14 3.24 1.49 23.75
C LYS A 14 3.06 1.04 22.29
N LYS A 15 2.02 0.25 22.05
CA LYS A 15 1.60 -0.19 20.70
C LYS A 15 0.12 0.10 20.55
N ILE A 16 -0.24 0.85 19.51
CA ILE A 16 -1.61 1.25 19.22
C ILE A 16 -1.95 0.74 17.82
N THR A 17 -3.10 0.11 17.68
CA THR A 17 -3.66 -0.26 16.38
C THR A 17 -4.77 0.71 16.03
N LEU A 18 -4.65 1.39 14.90
CA LEU A 18 -5.70 2.26 14.37
C LEU A 18 -6.56 1.46 13.38
N LEU A 19 -7.81 1.21 13.74
CA LEU A 19 -8.78 0.46 12.94
C LEU A 19 -9.98 1.34 12.61
N GLY A 20 -10.47 1.23 11.38
CA GLY A 20 -11.65 1.95 10.92
C GLY A 20 -11.67 2.10 9.40
N MET A 21 -12.82 2.51 8.86
CA MET A 21 -13.04 2.66 7.42
C MET A 21 -12.13 3.72 6.79
N SER A 22 -12.06 3.77 5.45
CA SER A 22 -11.38 4.86 4.75
C SER A 22 -11.98 6.21 5.16
N GLY A 23 -11.15 7.26 5.28
CA GLY A 23 -11.60 8.61 5.63
C GLY A 23 -11.72 8.93 7.13
N VAL A 24 -11.69 7.95 8.04
CA VAL A 24 -11.85 8.21 9.49
C VAL A 24 -10.63 8.86 10.18
N GLY A 25 -9.62 9.29 9.41
CA GLY A 25 -8.45 10.00 9.95
C GLY A 25 -7.29 9.13 10.45
N LYS A 26 -7.27 7.82 10.15
CA LYS A 26 -6.16 6.92 10.55
C LYS A 26 -4.80 7.44 10.11
N THR A 27 -4.69 7.87 8.85
CA THR A 27 -3.45 8.41 8.28
C THR A 27 -3.02 9.68 9.01
N HIS A 28 -3.97 10.59 9.29
CA HIS A 28 -3.69 11.84 10.01
C HIS A 28 -3.10 11.56 11.40
N LEU A 29 -3.73 10.68 12.18
CA LEU A 29 -3.23 10.33 13.51
C LEU A 29 -1.88 9.58 13.45
N SER A 30 -1.70 8.70 12.48
CA SER A 30 -0.42 7.99 12.30
C SER A 30 0.73 8.94 11.94
N SER A 31 0.47 9.98 11.16
CA SER A 31 1.45 11.01 10.80
C SER A 31 1.82 11.87 12.01
N MET A 32 0.82 12.32 12.78
CA MET A 32 1.04 13.06 14.03
C MET A 32 1.88 12.24 15.02
N LEU A 33 1.56 10.97 15.24
CA LEU A 33 2.33 10.11 16.14
C LEU A 33 3.78 9.95 15.67
N ARG A 34 4.01 9.87 14.35
CA ARG A 34 5.35 9.78 13.76
C ARG A 34 6.20 11.03 14.06
N GLU A 35 5.61 12.22 14.08
CA GLU A 35 6.29 13.46 14.50
C GLU A 35 6.74 13.40 15.96
N HIS A 36 6.06 12.60 16.79
CA HIS A 36 6.43 12.33 18.18
C HIS A 36 7.27 11.06 18.36
N ASN A 37 8.07 10.69 17.35
CA ASN A 37 8.99 9.55 17.36
C ASN A 37 8.32 8.16 17.49
N TRP A 38 7.03 8.04 17.15
CA TRP A 38 6.41 6.72 17.04
C TRP A 38 6.78 6.06 15.71
N PHE A 39 7.02 4.75 15.77
CA PHE A 39 7.18 3.95 14.58
C PHE A 39 5.83 3.74 13.88
N HIS A 40 5.71 4.19 12.63
CA HIS A 40 4.51 3.99 11.82
C HIS A 40 4.62 2.69 11.01
N TYR A 41 3.77 1.72 11.34
CA TYR A 41 3.61 0.47 10.59
C TYR A 41 2.29 0.48 9.81
N SER A 42 2.37 0.55 8.48
CA SER A 42 1.21 0.45 7.60
C SER A 42 1.08 -0.97 7.04
N VAL A 43 -0.02 -1.65 7.40
CA VAL A 43 -0.34 -3.00 6.90
C VAL A 43 -0.57 -2.96 5.39
N ASP A 44 -1.30 -1.96 4.89
CA ASP A 44 -1.61 -1.83 3.48
C ASP A 44 -0.35 -1.61 2.64
N TYR A 45 0.58 -0.77 3.13
CA TYR A 45 1.88 -0.60 2.49
C TYR A 45 2.67 -1.90 2.43
N ARG A 46 2.63 -2.69 3.52
CA ARG A 46 3.31 -3.98 3.57
C ARG A 46 2.67 -4.98 2.63
N ILE A 47 1.34 -5.03 2.54
CA ILE A 47 0.65 -5.90 1.60
C ILE A 47 1.01 -5.52 0.16
N GLY A 48 0.94 -4.22 -0.15
CA GLY A 48 1.30 -3.69 -1.45
C GLY A 48 2.70 -4.08 -1.88
N THR A 49 3.70 -3.68 -1.09
CA THR A 49 5.12 -3.88 -1.44
C THR A 49 5.59 -5.32 -1.35
N ARG A 50 4.99 -6.15 -0.49
CA ARG A 50 5.45 -7.53 -0.29
C ARG A 50 4.74 -8.55 -1.18
N TYR A 51 3.46 -8.33 -1.47
CA TYR A 51 2.63 -9.36 -2.12
C TYR A 51 1.99 -8.90 -3.42
N LEU A 52 1.75 -7.60 -3.60
CA LEU A 52 1.05 -7.09 -4.78
C LEU A 52 1.99 -6.46 -5.81
N ASP A 53 3.24 -6.23 -5.46
CA ASP A 53 4.20 -5.58 -6.37
C ASP A 53 4.36 -6.34 -7.69
N GLU A 54 4.69 -7.62 -7.61
CA GLU A 54 4.89 -8.49 -8.78
C GLU A 54 3.58 -8.71 -9.58
N PRO A 55 2.43 -9.04 -8.97
CA PRO A 55 1.16 -9.12 -9.68
C PRO A 55 0.76 -7.84 -10.42
N ILE A 56 0.97 -6.66 -9.81
CA ILE A 56 0.73 -5.37 -10.45
C ILE A 56 1.65 -5.20 -11.67
N MET A 57 2.93 -5.51 -11.50
CA MET A 57 3.93 -5.40 -12.55
C MET A 57 3.65 -6.33 -13.74
N ASP A 58 3.20 -7.55 -13.47
CA ASP A 58 2.89 -8.52 -14.52
C ASP A 58 1.66 -8.13 -15.33
N LEU A 59 0.61 -7.61 -14.68
CA LEU A 59 -0.53 -7.05 -15.37
C LEU A 59 -0.12 -5.88 -16.28
N ILE A 60 0.72 -4.96 -15.79
CA ILE A 60 1.19 -3.82 -16.58
C ILE A 60 2.01 -4.30 -17.78
N LYS A 61 2.93 -5.25 -17.58
CA LYS A 61 3.70 -5.85 -18.68
C LYS A 61 2.77 -6.49 -19.70
N GLN A 62 1.80 -7.30 -19.27
CA GLN A 62 0.84 -7.96 -20.16
C GLN A 62 0.09 -6.94 -21.03
N GLN A 63 -0.35 -5.82 -20.45
CA GLN A 63 -1.00 -4.74 -21.20
C GLN A 63 -0.03 -4.03 -22.15
N ALA A 64 1.20 -3.74 -21.70
CA ALA A 64 2.22 -3.11 -22.53
C ALA A 64 2.62 -3.98 -23.74
N MET A 65 2.61 -5.31 -23.59
CA MET A 65 2.92 -6.26 -24.66
C MET A 65 1.89 -6.24 -25.81
N GLN A 66 0.68 -5.71 -25.57
CA GLN A 66 -0.35 -5.55 -26.61
C GLN A 66 -0.04 -4.38 -27.55
N ILE A 67 0.80 -3.43 -27.13
CA ILE A 67 1.21 -2.26 -27.91
C ILE A 67 2.56 -2.58 -28.58
N PRO A 68 2.63 -2.77 -29.91
CA PRO A 68 3.85 -3.22 -30.59
C PRO A 68 5.08 -2.36 -30.27
N PHE A 69 4.90 -1.04 -30.22
CA PHE A 69 5.94 -0.10 -29.84
C PHE A 69 6.51 -0.40 -28.45
N LEU A 70 5.67 -0.48 -27.41
CA LEU A 70 6.14 -0.75 -26.03
C LEU A 70 6.73 -2.15 -25.89
N ARG A 71 6.11 -3.15 -26.54
CA ARG A 71 6.63 -4.52 -26.59
C ARG A 71 8.08 -4.55 -27.10
N ASP A 72 8.36 -3.86 -28.20
CA ASP A 72 9.69 -3.88 -28.80
C ASP A 72 10.72 -3.13 -27.94
N LEU A 73 10.31 -2.05 -27.26
CA LEU A 73 11.17 -1.35 -26.29
C LEU A 73 11.49 -2.22 -25.07
N MET A 74 10.49 -2.88 -24.49
CA MET A 74 10.64 -3.69 -23.28
C MET A 74 11.39 -5.01 -23.55
N ARG A 75 11.14 -5.67 -24.70
CA ARG A 75 11.85 -6.92 -25.05
C ARG A 75 13.33 -6.70 -25.34
N LYS A 76 13.71 -5.50 -25.78
CA LYS A 76 15.11 -5.10 -25.98
C LYS A 76 15.74 -4.49 -24.73
N ASP A 77 15.01 -4.44 -23.62
CA ASP A 77 15.44 -3.85 -22.35
C ASP A 77 15.86 -2.37 -22.48
N TRP A 78 15.26 -1.64 -23.42
CA TRP A 78 15.51 -0.21 -23.61
C TRP A 78 14.71 0.65 -22.62
N ILE A 79 13.60 0.10 -22.10
CA ILE A 79 12.81 0.69 -21.02
C ILE A 79 12.42 -0.39 -20.02
N TYR A 80 12.27 0.01 -18.77
CA TYR A 80 11.68 -0.82 -17.73
C TYR A 80 10.59 -0.03 -17.00
N VAL A 81 9.62 -0.75 -16.43
CA VAL A 81 8.58 -0.18 -15.59
C VAL A 81 8.83 -0.64 -14.16
N ARG A 82 8.56 0.24 -13.21
CA ARG A 82 8.58 -0.09 -11.78
C ARG A 82 7.30 0.42 -11.14
N ASN A 83 6.85 -0.30 -10.14
CA ASN A 83 5.77 0.15 -9.29
C ASN A 83 6.33 1.10 -8.22
N ASN A 84 5.57 2.14 -7.88
CA ASN A 84 5.96 3.09 -6.84
C ASN A 84 4.86 3.15 -5.78
N ILE A 85 4.87 2.17 -4.87
CA ILE A 85 3.94 2.11 -3.74
C ILE A 85 4.50 2.96 -2.60
N LYS A 86 3.71 3.89 -2.09
CA LYS A 86 4.07 4.73 -0.95
C LYS A 86 3.20 4.41 0.25
N VAL A 87 3.68 4.79 1.44
CA VAL A 87 2.96 4.53 2.70
C VAL A 87 1.67 5.36 2.80
N ASP A 88 1.72 6.58 2.28
CA ASP A 88 0.66 7.59 2.27
C ASP A 88 -0.15 7.60 0.96
N ASP A 89 0.36 6.97 -0.09
CA ASP A 89 -0.31 6.82 -1.38
C ASP A 89 -0.17 5.38 -1.91
N LEU A 90 -1.26 4.64 -1.77
CA LEU A 90 -1.40 3.25 -2.21
C LEU A 90 -2.05 3.16 -3.60
N GLY A 91 -2.03 4.23 -4.39
CA GLY A 91 -2.68 4.32 -5.71
C GLY A 91 -2.54 3.08 -6.60
N PRO A 92 -1.33 2.51 -6.78
CA PRO A 92 -1.15 1.29 -7.57
C PRO A 92 -1.90 0.07 -7.01
N VAL A 93 -1.87 -0.11 -5.68
CA VAL A 93 -2.56 -1.20 -4.99
C VAL A 93 -4.06 -1.06 -5.13
N LEU A 94 -4.59 0.14 -4.88
CA LEU A 94 -6.03 0.41 -4.97
C LEU A 94 -6.56 0.20 -6.39
N SER A 95 -5.79 0.63 -7.40
CA SER A 95 -6.15 0.47 -8.81
C SER A 95 -6.12 -0.99 -9.26
N PHE A 96 -5.26 -1.81 -8.66
CA PHE A 96 -5.15 -3.24 -8.94
C PHE A 96 -6.24 -4.05 -8.23
N VAL A 97 -6.43 -3.83 -6.93
CA VAL A 97 -7.47 -4.51 -6.15
C VAL A 97 -8.88 -4.09 -6.59
N GLY A 98 -9.07 -2.83 -6.99
CA GLY A 98 -10.33 -2.36 -7.57
C GLY A 98 -10.71 -3.08 -8.88
N LYS A 99 -9.73 -3.62 -9.62
CA LYS A 99 -9.98 -4.51 -10.77
C LYS A 99 -10.33 -5.94 -10.33
N LEU A 100 -9.73 -6.45 -9.25
CA LEU A 100 -9.98 -7.79 -8.71
C LEU A 100 -11.39 -7.99 -8.10
N GLY A 101 -12.21 -6.93 -8.02
CA GLY A 101 -13.60 -7.01 -7.59
C GLY A 101 -14.63 -6.63 -8.67
N ASN A 102 -14.21 -6.39 -9.92
CA ASN A 102 -15.15 -6.07 -11.00
C ASN A 102 -15.72 -7.38 -11.60
N PRO A 103 -17.02 -7.69 -11.41
CA PRO A 103 -17.64 -8.91 -11.94
C PRO A 103 -17.63 -9.00 -13.47
N GLU A 104 -17.44 -7.87 -14.16
CA GLU A 104 -17.35 -7.86 -15.63
C GLU A 104 -15.98 -8.28 -16.17
N LEU A 105 -15.01 -8.54 -15.28
CA LEU A 105 -13.65 -8.99 -15.63
C LEU A 105 -13.41 -10.48 -15.29
N SER A 106 -14.42 -11.22 -14.81
CA SER A 106 -14.35 -12.66 -14.49
C SER A 106 -14.89 -13.56 -15.59
#